data_AF-W9N7Z2-F1
#
_entry.id   AF-W9N7Z2-F1
#
_cell.length_a   1.000
_cell.length_b   1.000
_cell.length_c   1.000
_cell.angle_alpha   90.00
_cell.angle_beta   90.00
_cell.angle_gamma   90.00
#
_symmetry.space_group_name_H-M   'P 1'
#
loop_
_entity.id
_entity.type
_entity.pdbx_description
1 polymer ?
#
loop_
_entity_poly.entity_id
_entity_poly.type
_entity_poly.pdbx_seq_one_letter_code
_entity_poly.pdbx_strand_id
1 'polypeptide(L)'
;MFEQAHTCNSCKAAIPAERVRVHCQVCQGYNSCADCHVVEAFERSHHANHDYEVFMQGQRILTKKNGSTQTRTQAATGTEDWGTLITPGKTPSATFSGLIRAIFANFDEENAGMLQPREFCAFMSAIDWSPQEFPPIQVLLSDRPALPVTLHECDAWLANWYRSFPLDHRMGTREFAPPPPVQPHEGRIRKRDQFMHAIMHPPAPVVPGGMGDSYPHNRWCV
;
A
#
# COMPACT_ATOMS: atom_id res chain seq x y z
N MET A 1 40.51 -12.82 6.05
CA MET A 1 40.28 -13.23 4.64
C MET A 1 39.69 -12.04 3.94
N PHE A 2 40.29 -11.55 2.86
CA PHE A 2 39.80 -10.38 2.13
C PHE A 2 38.54 -10.77 1.35
N GLU A 3 37.42 -10.12 1.65
CA GLU A 3 36.15 -10.29 0.91
C GLU A 3 36.35 -9.88 -0.55
N GLN A 4 35.94 -10.74 -1.48
CA GLN A 4 36.11 -10.49 -2.91
C GLN A 4 35.15 -9.38 -3.34
N ALA A 5 35.69 -8.21 -3.70
CA ALA A 5 34.90 -7.12 -4.26
C ALA A 5 34.32 -7.55 -5.62
N HIS A 6 33.00 -7.57 -5.74
CA HIS A 6 32.33 -7.84 -7.01
C HIS A 6 32.27 -6.56 -7.85
N THR A 7 32.04 -6.67 -9.16
CA THR A 7 31.91 -5.49 -10.05
C THR A 7 30.52 -5.46 -10.67
N CYS A 8 29.90 -4.28 -10.70
CA CYS A 8 28.63 -4.07 -11.40
C CYS A 8 28.86 -4.20 -12.91
N ASN A 9 28.14 -5.10 -13.55
CA ASN A 9 28.21 -5.31 -15.00
C ASN A 9 27.69 -4.12 -15.79
N SER A 10 26.86 -3.24 -15.20
CA SER A 10 26.33 -2.05 -15.86
C SER A 10 27.26 -0.84 -15.72
N CYS A 11 27.47 -0.33 -14.51
CA CYS A 11 28.26 0.89 -14.30
C CYS A 11 29.77 0.64 -14.12
N LYS A 12 30.22 -0.62 -14.13
CA LYS A 12 31.61 -1.04 -13.91
C LYS A 12 32.20 -0.69 -12.54
N ALA A 13 31.41 -0.11 -11.63
CA ALA A 13 31.85 0.19 -10.27
C ALA A 13 32.01 -1.08 -9.43
N ALA A 14 32.92 -1.05 -8.45
CA ALA A 14 33.02 -2.08 -7.43
C ALA A 14 31.78 -2.07 -6.52
N ILE A 15 31.29 -3.25 -6.19
CA ILE A 15 30.21 -3.50 -5.23
C ILE A 15 30.88 -4.09 -3.98
N PRO A 16 31.20 -3.26 -2.98
CA PRO A 16 31.75 -3.73 -1.72
C PRO A 16 30.70 -4.54 -0.94
N ALA A 17 31.13 -5.37 0.01
CA ALA A 17 30.26 -6.31 0.71
C ALA A 17 29.13 -5.62 1.48
N GLU A 18 29.37 -4.40 1.97
CA GLU A 18 28.39 -3.58 2.68
C GLU A 18 27.29 -3.04 1.76
N ARG A 19 27.47 -3.10 0.43
CA ARG A 19 26.48 -2.65 -0.54
C ARG A 19 25.70 -3.83 -1.12
N VAL A 20 24.44 -3.55 -1.45
CA VAL A 20 23.56 -4.53 -2.06
C VAL A 20 24.08 -4.93 -3.44
N ARG A 21 24.23 -6.25 -3.62
CA ARG A 21 24.57 -6.89 -4.89
C ARG A 21 23.40 -7.73 -5.35
N VAL A 22 22.97 -7.53 -6.59
CA VAL A 22 21.98 -8.39 -7.24
C VAL A 22 22.71 -9.28 -8.23
N HIS A 23 22.65 -10.59 -8.02
CA HIS A 23 23.28 -11.60 -8.87
C HIS A 23 22.23 -12.31 -9.72
N CYS A 24 22.38 -12.22 -11.04
CA CYS A 24 21.48 -12.93 -11.94
C CYS A 24 21.80 -14.42 -11.94
N GLN A 25 20.76 -15.26 -11.82
CA GLN A 25 20.87 -16.73 -11.89
C GLN A 25 20.86 -17.25 -13.33
N VAL A 26 20.41 -16.43 -14.29
CA VAL A 26 20.34 -16.80 -15.71
C VAL A 26 21.62 -16.39 -16.45
N CYS A 27 22.13 -15.19 -16.18
CA CYS A 27 23.31 -14.66 -16.84
C CYS A 27 24.56 -15.03 -16.04
N GLN A 28 25.45 -15.82 -16.63
CA GLN A 28 26.68 -16.27 -15.99
C GLN A 28 27.54 -15.09 -15.53
N GLY A 29 27.78 -15.01 -14.22
CA GLY A 29 28.64 -13.99 -13.60
C GLY A 29 28.07 -12.57 -13.63
N TYR A 30 26.80 -12.38 -13.97
CA TYR A 30 26.20 -11.05 -14.01
C TYR A 30 25.81 -10.58 -12.62
N ASN A 31 26.29 -9.39 -12.26
CA ASN A 31 26.06 -8.70 -11.01
C ASN A 31 25.66 -7.25 -11.30
N SER A 32 24.64 -6.75 -10.63
CA SER A 32 24.25 -5.34 -10.66
C SER A 32 24.28 -4.77 -9.25
N CYS A 33 24.72 -3.51 -9.11
CA CYS A 33 24.47 -2.75 -7.89
C CYS A 33 22.98 -2.41 -7.79
N ALA A 34 22.52 -2.07 -6.59
CA ALA A 34 21.13 -1.66 -6.37
C ALA A 34 20.70 -0.53 -7.31
N ASP A 35 21.52 0.51 -7.47
CA ASP A 35 21.18 1.67 -8.29
C ASP A 35 20.90 1.27 -9.75
N CYS A 36 21.82 0.51 -10.37
CA CYS A 36 21.64 0.05 -11.75
C CYS A 36 20.49 -0.95 -11.90
N HIS A 37 20.23 -1.76 -10.86
CA HIS A 37 19.12 -2.72 -10.89
C HIS A 37 17.77 -2.02 -10.84
N VAL A 38 17.62 -1.00 -9.98
CA VAL A 38 16.35 -0.26 -9.81
C VAL A 38 15.98 0.55 -11.04
N VAL A 39 16.97 1.16 -11.71
CA VAL A 39 16.73 1.92 -12.94
C VAL A 39 16.69 1.04 -14.19
N GLU A 40 16.76 -0.29 -14.01
CA GLU A 40 16.80 -1.29 -15.08
C GLU A 40 17.89 -1.02 -16.16
N ALA A 41 19.00 -0.41 -15.74
CA ALA A 41 20.15 -0.16 -16.61
C ALA A 41 20.96 -1.44 -16.75
N PHE A 42 20.52 -2.31 -17.67
CA PHE A 42 21.14 -3.61 -17.91
C PHE A 42 22.01 -3.59 -19.17
N GLU A 43 23.15 -4.27 -19.10
CA GLU A 43 24.01 -4.47 -20.27
C GLU A 43 23.84 -5.89 -20.85
N ARG A 44 24.09 -6.03 -22.15
CA ARG A 44 24.08 -7.31 -22.89
C ARG A 44 22.68 -7.94 -22.91
N SER A 45 22.61 -9.27 -22.93
CA SER A 45 21.38 -10.07 -22.93
C SER A 45 20.75 -10.24 -21.55
N HIS A 46 21.06 -9.35 -20.59
CA HIS A 46 20.42 -9.38 -19.27
C HIS A 46 19.10 -8.61 -19.32
N HIS A 47 18.06 -9.19 -18.71
CA HIS A 47 16.71 -8.65 -18.70
C HIS A 47 16.13 -8.65 -17.28
N ALA A 48 15.26 -7.68 -16.98
CA ALA A 48 14.61 -7.52 -15.66
C ALA A 48 13.81 -8.75 -15.18
N ASN A 49 13.37 -9.57 -16.14
CA ASN A 49 12.59 -10.78 -15.90
C ASN A 49 13.45 -11.99 -15.51
N HIS A 50 14.79 -11.92 -15.62
CA HIS A 50 15.64 -13.01 -15.19
C HIS A 50 15.56 -13.24 -13.68
N ASP A 51 15.65 -14.50 -13.30
CA ASP A 51 15.79 -14.90 -11.90
C ASP A 51 17.07 -14.30 -11.32
N TYR A 52 16.97 -13.84 -10.07
CA TYR A 52 18.10 -13.21 -9.39
C TYR A 52 18.10 -13.50 -7.89
N GLU A 53 19.28 -13.37 -7.31
CA GLU A 53 19.53 -13.42 -5.88
C GLU A 53 20.07 -12.08 -5.40
N VAL A 54 19.65 -11.62 -4.23
CA VAL A 54 20.15 -10.39 -3.62
C VAL A 54 21.05 -10.74 -2.46
N PHE A 55 22.20 -10.10 -2.40
CA PHE A 55 23.19 -10.25 -1.34
C PHE A 55 23.46 -8.90 -0.66
N MET A 56 23.64 -8.92 0.66
CA MET A 56 24.06 -7.79 1.49
C MET A 56 24.99 -8.35 2.59
N GLN A 57 26.12 -7.67 2.86
CA GLN A 57 27.16 -8.14 3.79
C GLN A 57 27.62 -9.58 3.48
N GLY A 58 27.75 -9.91 2.19
CA GLY A 58 28.11 -11.25 1.72
C GLY A 58 27.01 -12.32 1.89
N GLN A 59 25.89 -12.01 2.54
CA GLN A 59 24.80 -12.94 2.82
C GLN A 59 23.66 -12.80 1.81
N ARG A 60 23.07 -13.93 1.40
CA ARG A 60 21.90 -13.96 0.51
C ARG A 60 20.62 -13.64 1.28
N ILE A 61 19.95 -12.55 0.92
CA ILE A 61 18.74 -12.05 1.59
C ILE A 61 17.44 -12.34 0.83
N LEU A 62 17.48 -12.45 -0.51
CA LEU A 62 16.29 -12.64 -1.34
C LEU A 62 16.59 -13.51 -2.56
N THR A 63 15.58 -14.26 -3.01
CA THR A 63 15.62 -14.97 -4.28
C THR A 63 14.31 -14.72 -5.05
N LYS A 64 14.42 -14.23 -6.28
CA LYS A 64 13.31 -14.14 -7.24
C LYS A 64 13.40 -15.34 -8.19
N LYS A 65 12.34 -16.15 -8.24
CA LYS A 65 12.17 -17.26 -9.20
C LYS A 65 10.82 -17.19 -9.89
N ASN A 66 10.80 -17.14 -11.23
CA ASN A 66 9.60 -17.25 -12.06
C ASN A 66 8.42 -16.36 -11.58
N GLY A 67 8.69 -15.08 -11.32
CA GLY A 67 7.66 -14.13 -10.85
C GLY A 67 7.22 -14.29 -9.40
N SER A 68 7.67 -15.33 -8.70
CA SER A 68 7.51 -15.47 -7.24
C SER A 68 8.75 -14.96 -6.53
N THR A 69 8.56 -13.96 -5.65
CA THR A 69 9.62 -13.48 -4.77
C THR A 69 9.59 -14.31 -3.49
N GLN A 70 10.51 -15.26 -3.36
CA GLN A 70 10.68 -16.01 -2.12
C GLN A 70 11.72 -15.30 -1.26
N THR A 71 11.23 -14.54 -0.28
CA THR A 71 12.07 -14.03 0.81
C THR A 71 12.34 -15.18 1.76
N ARG A 72 13.59 -15.65 1.85
CA ARG A 72 13.96 -16.58 2.91
C ARG A 72 13.99 -15.79 4.22
N THR A 73 12.88 -15.82 4.96
CA THR A 73 12.86 -15.44 6.38
C THR A 73 13.80 -16.40 7.11
N GLN A 74 15.06 -16.02 7.26
CA GLN A 74 15.90 -16.69 8.25
C GLN A 74 15.33 -16.30 9.61
N ALA A 75 14.98 -17.31 10.41
CA ALA A 75 14.70 -17.13 11.82
C ALA A 75 15.86 -16.34 12.41
N ALA A 76 15.56 -15.13 12.90
CA ALA A 76 16.52 -14.28 13.57
C ALA A 76 17.20 -15.12 14.67
N THR A 77 18.48 -15.39 14.50
CA THR A 77 19.33 -15.88 15.57
C THR A 77 19.48 -14.73 16.56
N GLY A 78 18.53 -14.64 17.50
CA GLY A 78 18.58 -13.98 18.81
C GLY A 78 19.68 -12.94 19.09
N THR A 79 19.86 -11.95 18.23
CA THR A 79 20.49 -10.68 18.57
C THR A 79 19.44 -9.59 18.50
N GLU A 80 19.47 -8.71 19.48
CA GLU A 80 18.49 -7.67 19.80
C GLU A 80 18.43 -6.55 18.74
N ASP A 81 18.25 -6.90 17.46
CA ASP A 81 18.40 -5.96 16.34
C ASP A 81 17.07 -5.34 15.90
N TRP A 82 16.29 -4.80 16.85
CA TRP A 82 15.23 -3.84 16.49
C TRP A 82 15.80 -2.54 15.92
N GLY A 83 17.12 -2.30 16.05
CA GLY A 83 17.81 -1.13 15.53
C GLY A 83 17.13 0.20 15.93
N THR A 84 17.57 1.31 15.34
CA THR A 84 16.79 2.55 15.46
C THR A 84 15.66 2.52 14.43
N LEU A 85 14.41 2.38 14.89
CA LEU A 85 13.21 2.36 14.01
C LEU A 85 13.14 3.60 13.11
N ILE A 86 13.57 4.73 13.66
CA ILE A 86 13.73 6.00 12.98
C ILE A 86 15.21 6.33 12.99
N THR A 87 15.82 6.48 11.81
CA THR A 87 17.23 6.87 11.71
C THR A 87 17.43 8.29 12.28
N PRO A 88 18.68 8.70 12.60
CA PRO A 88 18.97 10.08 13.00
C PRO A 88 18.51 11.13 11.98
N GLY A 89 18.32 10.75 10.72
CA GLY A 89 17.77 11.59 9.66
C GLY A 89 16.24 11.72 9.67
N LYS A 90 15.55 11.24 10.72
CA LYS A 90 14.08 11.16 10.80
C LYS A 90 13.43 10.33 9.68
N THR A 91 14.19 9.44 9.06
CA THR A 91 13.67 8.50 8.05
C THR A 91 13.43 7.13 8.69
N PRO A 92 12.35 6.42 8.32
CA PRO A 92 12.12 5.07 8.81
C PRO A 92 13.25 4.13 8.37
N SER A 93 13.68 3.22 9.24
CA SER A 93 14.68 2.22 8.90
C SER A 93 14.16 1.25 7.83
N ALA A 94 15.04 0.54 7.12
CA ALA A 94 14.62 -0.45 6.13
C ALA A 94 13.78 -1.57 6.78
N THR A 95 14.14 -2.01 7.98
CA THR A 95 13.40 -3.01 8.76
C THR A 95 12.00 -2.50 9.11
N PHE A 96 11.89 -1.28 9.63
CA PHE A 96 10.60 -0.68 9.97
C PHE A 96 9.75 -0.45 8.72
N SER A 97 10.33 0.08 7.64
CA SER A 97 9.63 0.28 6.37
C SER A 97 9.14 -1.04 5.76
N GLY A 98 9.96 -2.10 5.83
CA GLY A 98 9.60 -3.43 5.37
C GLY A 98 8.46 -4.03 6.18
N LEU A 99 8.48 -3.87 7.50
CA LEU A 99 7.40 -4.29 8.39
C LEU A 99 6.09 -3.55 8.07
N ILE A 100 6.12 -2.21 8.01
CA ILE A 100 4.93 -1.41 7.70
C ILE A 100 4.38 -1.79 6.32
N ARG A 101 5.22 -1.98 5.31
CA ARG A 101 4.78 -2.43 3.98
C ARG A 101 4.14 -3.81 4.02
N ALA A 102 4.71 -4.76 4.77
CA ALA A 102 4.14 -6.10 4.90
C ALA A 102 2.78 -6.08 5.62
N ILE A 103 2.64 -5.24 6.64
CA ILE A 103 1.36 -5.02 7.33
C ILE A 103 0.34 -4.41 6.36
N PHE A 104 0.68 -3.34 5.65
CA PHE A 104 -0.22 -2.73 4.66
C PHE A 104 -0.66 -3.71 3.57
N ALA A 105 0.29 -4.49 3.02
CA ALA A 105 0.00 -5.49 1.99
C ALA A 105 -0.93 -6.62 2.49
N ASN A 106 -1.02 -6.85 3.80
CA ASN A 106 -1.96 -7.81 4.37
C ASN A 106 -3.41 -7.32 4.32
N PHE A 107 -3.64 -6.01 4.26
CA PHE A 107 -4.98 -5.41 4.21
C PHE A 107 -5.39 -4.93 2.81
N ASP A 108 -4.43 -4.65 1.93
CA ASP A 108 -4.65 -4.28 0.53
C ASP A 108 -4.67 -5.53 -0.37
N GLU A 109 -5.74 -6.33 -0.29
CA GLU A 109 -5.87 -7.60 -1.03
C GLU A 109 -5.73 -7.41 -2.55
N GLU A 110 -6.20 -6.26 -3.07
CA GLU A 110 -6.17 -5.92 -4.48
C GLU A 110 -4.82 -5.34 -4.95
N ASN A 111 -3.88 -5.09 -4.03
CA ASN A 111 -2.61 -4.39 -4.29
C ASN A 111 -2.83 -3.05 -5.01
N ALA A 112 -3.92 -2.35 -4.69
CA ALA A 112 -4.28 -1.08 -5.29
C ALA A 112 -3.37 0.07 -4.82
N GLY A 113 -2.57 -0.17 -3.77
CA GLY A 113 -1.79 0.86 -3.08
C GLY A 113 -2.65 1.81 -2.26
N MET A 114 -3.91 1.45 -2.01
CA MET A 114 -4.93 2.26 -1.36
C MET A 114 -5.73 1.37 -0.43
N LEU A 115 -5.82 1.74 0.86
CA LEU A 115 -6.74 1.06 1.77
C LEU A 115 -8.15 1.61 1.59
N GLN A 116 -9.08 0.73 1.26
CA GLN A 116 -10.50 1.04 1.27
C GLN A 116 -10.96 1.31 2.72
N PRO A 117 -12.04 2.09 2.92
CA PRO A 117 -12.56 2.41 4.25
C PRO A 117 -12.75 1.18 5.16
N ARG A 118 -13.15 0.04 4.58
CA ARG A 118 -13.35 -1.22 5.32
C ARG A 118 -12.03 -1.86 5.77
N GLU A 119 -11.04 -1.92 4.89
CA GLU A 119 -9.70 -2.47 5.16
C GLU A 119 -8.97 -1.60 6.18
N PHE A 120 -9.10 -0.28 6.04
CA PHE A 120 -8.57 0.67 7.02
C PHE A 120 -9.17 0.45 8.41
N CYS A 121 -10.48 0.24 8.52
CA CYS A 121 -11.11 -0.07 9.81
C CYS A 121 -10.68 -1.42 10.36
N ALA A 122 -10.49 -2.43 9.51
CA ALA A 122 -9.95 -3.72 9.92
C ALA A 122 -8.53 -3.58 10.49
N PHE A 123 -7.68 -2.77 9.85
CA PHE A 123 -6.36 -2.42 10.36
C PHE A 123 -6.43 -1.75 11.74
N MET A 124 -7.27 -0.70 11.89
CA MET A 124 -7.43 -0.01 13.18
C MET A 124 -7.93 -0.94 14.29
N SER A 125 -8.86 -1.84 13.97
CA SER A 125 -9.32 -2.85 14.94
C SER A 125 -8.24 -3.86 15.31
N ALA A 126 -7.35 -4.22 14.38
CA ALA A 126 -6.26 -5.16 14.62
C ALA A 126 -5.14 -4.58 15.52
N ILE A 127 -5.06 -3.25 15.61
CA ILE A 127 -4.16 -2.54 16.53
C ILE A 127 -4.88 -2.09 17.82
N ASP A 128 -5.93 -2.82 18.20
CA ASP A 128 -6.71 -2.68 19.45
C ASP A 128 -7.50 -1.37 19.63
N TRP A 129 -7.79 -0.63 18.56
CA TRP A 129 -8.68 0.53 18.68
C TRP A 129 -10.11 0.09 18.93
N SER A 130 -10.71 0.66 19.96
CA SER A 130 -12.10 0.37 20.31
C SER A 130 -13.09 1.15 19.42
N PRO A 131 -14.33 0.66 19.25
CA PRO A 131 -15.39 1.42 18.58
C PRO A 131 -15.69 2.77 19.23
N GLN A 132 -15.38 2.95 20.52
CA GLN A 132 -15.56 4.21 21.23
C GLN A 132 -14.52 5.25 20.81
N GLU A 133 -13.29 4.81 20.54
CA GLU A 133 -12.19 5.67 20.09
C GLU A 133 -12.20 5.86 18.57
N PHE A 134 -12.69 4.86 17.83
CA PHE A 134 -12.81 4.86 16.38
C PHE A 134 -14.19 4.33 15.95
N PRO A 135 -15.22 5.19 15.94
CA PRO A 135 -16.60 4.81 15.63
C PRO A 135 -16.81 4.05 14.30
N PRO A 136 -16.06 4.32 13.20
CA PRO A 136 -16.26 3.59 11.95
C PRO A 136 -16.04 2.07 12.05
N ILE A 137 -15.29 1.56 13.03
CA ILE A 137 -15.13 0.12 13.27
C ILE A 137 -16.50 -0.53 13.48
N GLN A 138 -17.39 0.12 14.24
CA GLN A 138 -18.71 -0.42 14.53
C GLN A 138 -19.56 -0.54 13.26
N VAL A 139 -19.46 0.41 12.35
CA VAL A 139 -20.31 0.43 11.15
C VAL A 139 -19.76 -0.49 10.06
N LEU A 140 -18.44 -0.59 9.92
CA LEU A 140 -17.81 -1.25 8.77
C LEU A 140 -17.41 -2.71 9.02
N LEU A 141 -17.25 -3.10 10.28
CA LEU A 141 -16.97 -4.47 10.68
C LEU A 141 -18.18 -5.17 11.30
N SER A 142 -19.35 -4.53 11.34
CA SER A 142 -20.60 -5.18 11.78
C SER A 142 -21.05 -6.26 10.79
N ASP A 143 -21.61 -7.35 11.33
CA ASP A 143 -22.23 -8.44 10.54
C ASP A 143 -23.53 -8.01 9.84
N ARG A 144 -24.06 -6.82 10.17
CA ARG A 144 -25.28 -6.29 9.57
C ARG A 144 -24.95 -5.34 8.42
N PRO A 145 -25.63 -5.46 7.27
CA PRO A 145 -25.45 -4.50 6.19
C PRO A 145 -25.89 -3.11 6.67
N ALA A 146 -24.95 -2.16 6.62
CA ALA A 146 -25.21 -0.78 6.98
C ALA A 146 -26.08 -0.10 5.90
N LEU A 147 -26.97 0.81 6.33
CA LEU A 147 -27.74 1.63 5.41
C LEU A 147 -26.80 2.60 4.67
N PRO A 148 -27.12 2.98 3.41
CA PRO A 148 -26.29 3.90 2.63
C PRO A 148 -26.01 5.23 3.35
N VAL A 149 -26.99 5.77 4.07
CA VAL A 149 -26.82 6.99 4.88
C VAL A 149 -25.77 6.82 5.99
N THR A 150 -25.76 5.67 6.66
CA THR A 150 -24.80 5.37 7.73
C THR A 150 -23.39 5.18 7.18
N LEU A 151 -23.27 4.56 5.99
CA LEU A 151 -21.99 4.44 5.29
C LEU A 151 -21.45 5.81 4.87
N HIS A 152 -22.33 6.68 4.39
CA HIS A 152 -21.98 8.05 3.99
C HIS A 152 -21.47 8.88 5.18
N GLU A 153 -22.16 8.84 6.32
CA GLU A 153 -21.71 9.50 7.56
C GLU A 153 -20.35 8.97 8.02
N CYS A 154 -20.11 7.66 7.91
CA CYS A 154 -18.82 7.06 8.22
C CYS A 154 -17.71 7.53 7.30
N ASP A 155 -17.96 7.58 5.99
CA ASP A 155 -16.97 8.08 5.02
C ASP A 155 -16.63 9.56 5.27
N ALA A 156 -17.62 10.37 5.63
CA ALA A 156 -17.40 11.77 6.02
C ALA A 156 -16.56 11.89 7.31
N TRP A 157 -16.82 11.04 8.32
CA TRP A 157 -16.03 11.01 9.54
C TRP A 157 -14.58 10.60 9.25
N LEU A 158 -14.39 9.52 8.48
CA LEU A 158 -13.09 8.99 8.09
C LEU A 158 -12.30 10.06 7.32
N ALA A 159 -12.91 10.72 6.34
CA ALA A 159 -12.27 11.78 5.57
C ALA A 159 -11.78 12.94 6.45
N ASN A 160 -12.59 13.35 7.43
CA ASN A 160 -12.19 14.42 8.36
C ASN A 160 -11.08 13.96 9.31
N TRP A 161 -11.14 12.73 9.81
CA TRP A 161 -10.10 12.15 10.65
C TRP A 161 -8.77 12.06 9.88
N TYR A 162 -8.81 11.67 8.62
CA TYR A 162 -7.63 11.58 7.76
C TYR A 162 -6.99 12.95 7.47
N ARG A 163 -7.79 14.02 7.32
CA ARG A 163 -7.31 15.41 7.20
C ARG A 163 -6.61 15.92 8.45
N SER A 164 -6.85 15.30 9.61
CA SER A 164 -6.20 15.71 10.86
C SER A 164 -4.69 15.37 10.89
N PHE A 165 -4.26 14.46 10.00
CA PHE A 165 -2.85 14.10 9.88
C PHE A 165 -2.15 14.99 8.83
N PRO A 166 -0.94 15.50 9.14
CA PRO A 166 -0.17 16.37 8.24
C PRO A 166 0.58 15.58 7.17
N LEU A 167 -0.08 14.61 6.55
CA LEU A 167 0.49 13.71 5.54
C LEU A 167 -0.23 13.93 4.20
N ASP A 168 0.52 13.94 3.10
CA ASP A 168 -0.04 14.02 1.74
C ASP A 168 -0.60 12.66 1.35
N HIS A 169 -1.88 12.43 1.67
CA HIS A 169 -2.54 11.15 1.41
C HIS A 169 -3.97 11.30 0.91
N ARG A 170 -4.48 10.25 0.26
CA ARG A 170 -5.85 10.19 -0.24
C ARG A 170 -6.56 8.98 0.35
N MET A 171 -7.79 9.19 0.80
CA MET A 171 -8.68 8.11 1.21
C MET A 171 -9.35 7.51 -0.02
N GLY A 172 -9.40 6.18 -0.11
CA GLY A 172 -10.25 5.50 -1.09
C GLY A 172 -11.72 5.82 -0.85
N THR A 173 -12.44 6.25 -1.89
CA THR A 173 -13.89 6.47 -1.81
C THR A 173 -14.62 5.26 -2.36
N ARG A 174 -15.66 4.82 -1.65
CA ARG A 174 -16.54 3.75 -2.16
C ARG A 174 -17.42 4.27 -3.28
N GLU A 175 -17.57 3.47 -4.33
CA GLU A 175 -18.58 3.72 -5.35
C GLU A 175 -19.95 3.28 -4.82
N PHE A 176 -20.90 4.21 -4.79
CA PHE A 176 -22.29 3.91 -4.46
C PHE A 176 -23.07 3.66 -5.74
N ALA A 177 -23.84 2.57 -5.77
CA ALA A 177 -24.77 2.33 -6.87
C ALA A 177 -25.74 3.51 -7.02
N PRO A 178 -26.08 3.91 -8.27
CA PRO A 178 -27.01 5.01 -8.50
C PRO A 178 -28.34 4.73 -7.79
N PRO A 179 -28.92 5.72 -7.09
CA PRO A 179 -30.12 5.48 -6.31
C PRO A 179 -31.30 5.11 -7.22
N PRO A 180 -32.16 4.18 -6.79
CA PRO A 180 -33.34 3.80 -7.56
C PRO A 180 -34.25 5.02 -7.77
N PRO A 181 -34.90 5.17 -8.94
CA PRO A 181 -35.76 6.31 -9.19
C PRO A 181 -36.92 6.39 -8.20
N VAL A 182 -37.26 7.61 -7.76
CA VAL A 182 -38.43 7.85 -6.90
C VAL A 182 -39.68 7.45 -7.68
N GLN A 183 -40.43 6.48 -7.17
CA GLN A 183 -41.65 6.05 -7.82
C GLN A 183 -42.74 7.11 -7.70
N PRO A 184 -43.39 7.54 -8.80
CA PRO A 184 -44.52 8.45 -8.74
C PRO A 184 -45.71 7.77 -8.09
N HIS A 185 -46.38 8.46 -7.17
CA HIS A 185 -47.67 8.03 -6.66
C HIS A 185 -48.75 8.88 -7.35
N GLU A 186 -49.66 8.23 -8.10
CA GLU A 186 -50.68 8.92 -8.91
C GLU A 186 -50.07 9.88 -9.95
N GLY A 187 -48.93 9.52 -10.54
CA GLY A 187 -48.26 10.32 -11.56
C GLY A 187 -47.53 11.56 -11.02
N ARG A 188 -47.48 11.77 -9.70
CA ARG A 188 -46.74 12.87 -9.07
C ARG A 188 -45.78 12.36 -8.01
N ILE A 189 -44.60 12.94 -7.94
CA ILE A 189 -43.67 12.71 -6.84
C ILE A 189 -44.09 13.63 -5.69
N ARG A 190 -44.43 13.07 -4.53
CA ARG A 190 -44.74 13.88 -3.35
C ARG A 190 -43.43 14.46 -2.80
N LYS A 191 -43.45 15.71 -2.34
CA LYS A 191 -42.27 16.35 -1.71
C LYS A 191 -41.72 15.54 -0.54
N ARG A 192 -42.60 14.88 0.23
CA ARG A 192 -42.22 13.96 1.30
C ARG A 192 -41.41 12.78 0.78
N ASP A 193 -41.86 12.14 -0.30
CA ASP A 193 -41.19 10.95 -0.85
C ASP A 193 -39.83 11.34 -1.46
N GLN A 194 -39.77 12.51 -2.09
CA GLN A 194 -38.52 13.08 -2.59
C GLN A 194 -37.53 13.42 -1.46
N PHE A 195 -38.02 13.97 -0.35
CA PHE A 195 -37.21 14.27 0.83
C PHE A 195 -36.72 13.02 1.54
N MET A 196 -37.59 12.02 1.75
CA MET A 196 -37.21 10.74 2.34
C MET A 196 -36.20 10.00 1.45
N HIS A 197 -36.36 10.06 0.14
CA HIS A 197 -35.41 9.48 -0.81
C HIS A 197 -34.03 10.14 -0.74
N ALA A 198 -33.96 11.47 -0.64
CA ALA A 198 -32.71 12.21 -0.48
C ALA A 198 -32.00 11.90 0.85
N ILE A 199 -32.75 11.62 1.93
CA ILE A 199 -32.18 11.17 3.21
C ILE A 199 -31.62 9.74 3.11
N MET A 200 -32.34 8.85 2.41
CA MET A 200 -31.95 7.45 2.26
C MET A 200 -30.78 7.24 1.28
N HIS A 201 -30.64 8.15 0.31
CA HIS A 201 -29.62 8.13 -0.72
C HIS A 201 -28.92 9.48 -0.81
N PRO A 202 -28.11 9.85 0.21
CA PRO A 202 -27.36 11.09 0.18
C PRO A 202 -26.40 11.08 -1.02
N PRO A 203 -26.18 12.23 -1.68
CA PRO A 203 -25.19 12.34 -2.76
C PRO A 203 -23.82 11.95 -2.23
N ALA A 204 -22.96 11.37 -3.09
CA ALA A 204 -21.60 11.04 -2.70
C ALA A 204 -20.91 12.27 -2.08
N PRO A 205 -20.12 12.09 -1.00
CA PRO A 205 -19.47 13.23 -0.38
C PRO A 205 -18.56 13.88 -1.42
N VAL A 206 -18.84 15.14 -1.77
CA VAL A 206 -17.97 15.89 -2.68
C VAL A 206 -16.66 16.10 -1.93
N VAL A 207 -15.62 15.38 -2.33
CA VAL A 207 -14.27 15.55 -1.79
C VAL A 207 -13.61 16.70 -2.55
N PRO A 208 -13.43 17.89 -1.97
CA PRO A 208 -12.71 18.96 -2.65
C PRO A 208 -11.25 18.50 -2.80
N GLY A 209 -10.79 18.39 -4.05
CA GLY A 209 -9.48 17.80 -4.38
C GLY A 209 -9.50 16.30 -4.70
N GLY A 210 -10.66 15.64 -4.63
CA GLY A 210 -10.92 14.36 -5.28
C GLY A 210 -11.27 14.60 -6.75
N MET A 211 -10.55 13.96 -7.65
CA MET A 211 -10.75 14.12 -9.08
C MET A 211 -12.09 13.45 -9.45
N GLY A 212 -13.12 14.25 -9.69
CA GLY A 212 -14.32 13.78 -10.37
C GLY A 212 -13.96 13.42 -11.81
N ASP A 213 -14.35 12.20 -12.20
CA ASP A 213 -14.51 11.71 -13.58
C ASP A 213 -13.65 12.39 -14.65
N SER A 214 -12.34 12.10 -14.68
CA SER A 214 -11.52 12.23 -15.89
C SER A 214 -10.13 11.59 -15.71
N TYR A 215 -9.87 10.52 -16.48
CA TYR A 215 -8.60 9.80 -16.72
C TYR A 215 -7.33 10.68 -16.90
N PRO A 216 -6.08 10.14 -16.98
CA PRO A 216 -5.58 8.76 -16.76
C PRO A 216 -4.39 8.65 -15.77
N HIS A 217 -3.97 7.40 -15.50
CA HIS A 217 -2.70 6.97 -14.89
C HIS A 217 -1.57 8.02 -14.80
N ASN A 218 -1.11 8.30 -13.57
CA ASN A 218 0.30 8.38 -13.13
C ASN A 218 0.29 8.80 -11.63
N ARG A 219 0.75 7.97 -10.69
CA ARG A 219 2.14 7.63 -10.27
C ARG A 219 2.62 8.55 -9.12
N TRP A 220 3.15 7.88 -8.07
CA TRP A 220 3.92 8.34 -6.89
C TRP A 220 3.07 8.83 -5.70
N CYS A 221 3.00 8.10 -4.57
CA CYS A 221 4.04 7.74 -3.59
C CYS A 221 4.77 8.96 -3.01
N VAL A 222 4.46 9.28 -1.75
CA VAL A 222 5.45 9.59 -0.69
C VAL A 222 4.98 8.88 0.57
#